data_AF-D6ADC3-F1
#
_entry.id   AF-D6ADC3-F1
#
_cell.length_a   1.000
_cell.length_b   1.000
_cell.length_c   1.000
_cell.angle_alpha   90.00
_cell.angle_beta   90.00
_cell.angle_gamma   90.00
#
_symmetry.space_group_name_H-M   'P 1'
#
loop_
_entity.id
_entity.type
_entity.pdbx_description
1 polymer ?
#
loop_
_entity_poly.entity_id
_entity_poly.type
_entity_poly.pdbx_seq_one_letter_code
_entity_poly.pdbx_strand_id
1 'polypeptide(L)'
;MAPGHQRCMYCGDSQGTDIDHFEPKSRAPLRTFEWLNHLLACAYCNSNQKRNRFPRSETDGSPLLLDPTLQEPLEHLRLVLPVGTYKGLTPQGDACIAVFGLNNRGALVDGRRTAYVTAKHSVELWRIATDRGRHDKGAEIVRAAWNRPSGADGASPGVGCDQAERRPPLSAVTNEDQPSAEKTTAGPSAALLSRTGTAAWPRATSRHSPWFPPL
;
A
#
# COMPACT_ATOMS: atom_id res chain seq x y z
N MET A 1 -1.17 -8.00 5.69
CA MET A 1 -1.79 -7.03 6.63
C MET A 1 -2.03 -5.66 5.97
N ALA A 2 -3.26 -5.38 5.56
CA ALA A 2 -3.78 -4.02 5.39
C ALA A 2 -5.30 -4.14 5.64
N PRO A 3 -5.87 -3.47 6.66
CA PRO A 3 -7.27 -3.68 7.06
C PRO A 3 -8.31 -3.12 6.06
N GLY A 4 -8.02 -3.10 4.75
CA GLY A 4 -8.96 -2.68 3.70
C GLY A 4 -9.15 -1.17 3.56
N HIS A 5 -8.41 -0.36 4.31
CA HIS A 5 -8.41 1.10 4.23
C HIS A 5 -7.02 1.61 3.88
N GLN A 6 -6.94 2.79 3.25
CA GLN A 6 -5.72 3.49 2.85
C GLN A 6 -4.83 3.79 4.08
N ARG A 7 -4.24 2.75 4.66
CA ARG A 7 -3.51 2.74 5.92
C ARG A 7 -2.06 2.40 5.63
N CYS A 8 -1.18 2.95 6.44
CA CYS A 8 0.24 2.67 6.36
C CYS A 8 0.49 1.17 6.58
N MET A 9 1.17 0.55 5.62
CA MET A 9 1.53 -0.88 5.66
C MET A 9 2.51 -1.22 6.78
N TYR A 10 3.17 -0.23 7.40
CA TYR A 10 4.10 -0.44 8.51
C TYR A 10 3.45 -0.37 9.89
N CYS A 11 2.77 0.74 10.21
CA CYS A 11 2.15 0.88 11.53
C CYS A 11 0.72 0.33 11.60
N GLY A 12 0.06 0.11 10.46
CA GLY A 12 -1.31 -0.41 10.38
C GLY A 12 -2.39 0.54 10.91
N ASP A 13 -2.03 1.78 11.25
CA ASP A 13 -2.90 2.72 11.98
C ASP A 13 -3.11 4.05 11.26
N SER A 14 -2.02 4.78 11.02
CA SER A 14 -2.06 6.07 10.32
C SER A 14 -2.51 5.90 8.87
N GLN A 15 -3.15 6.94 8.31
CA GLN A 15 -3.47 6.97 6.88
C GLN A 15 -2.17 6.85 6.05
N GLY A 16 -2.21 6.01 5.02
CA GLY A 16 -1.17 5.94 4.01
C GLY A 16 -1.27 7.18 3.12
N THR A 17 -0.26 8.03 3.17
CA THR A 17 -0.21 9.31 2.44
C THR A 17 0.87 9.30 1.37
N ASP A 18 1.87 8.44 1.52
CA ASP A 18 3.11 8.45 0.77
C ASP A 18 3.38 7.08 0.16
N ILE A 19 4.12 7.07 -0.95
CA ILE A 19 4.73 5.87 -1.51
C ILE A 19 6.17 5.79 -1.00
N ASP A 20 6.48 4.74 -0.23
CA ASP A 20 7.83 4.45 0.25
C ASP A 20 8.50 3.38 -0.64
N HIS A 21 9.81 3.49 -0.78
CA HIS A 21 10.64 2.44 -1.36
C HIS A 21 11.01 1.43 -0.27
N PHE A 22 10.47 0.20 -0.31
CA PHE A 22 10.76 -0.83 0.69
C PHE A 22 12.27 -0.94 0.93
N GLU A 23 13.03 -1.15 -0.14
CA GLU A 23 14.46 -0.99 -0.15
C GLU A 23 14.85 0.44 -0.60
N PRO A 24 15.56 1.23 0.24
CA PRO A 24 15.83 2.62 -0.04
C PRO A 24 16.62 2.83 -1.34
N LYS A 25 16.29 3.90 -2.07
CA LYS A 25 16.98 4.31 -3.31
C LYS A 25 18.50 4.45 -3.13
N SER A 26 18.96 4.87 -1.95
CA SER A 26 20.38 5.01 -1.63
C SER A 26 21.12 3.66 -1.57
N ARG A 27 20.40 2.54 -1.44
CA ARG A 27 20.96 1.18 -1.37
C ARG A 27 20.65 0.37 -2.62
N ALA A 28 19.48 0.56 -3.22
CA ALA A 28 19.03 -0.15 -4.41
C ALA A 28 18.49 0.81 -5.48
N PRO A 29 19.35 1.64 -6.11
CA PRO A 29 18.92 2.64 -7.08
C PRO A 29 18.22 2.02 -8.30
N LEU A 30 18.63 0.82 -8.71
CA LEU A 30 18.00 0.09 -9.81
C LEU A 30 16.56 -0.35 -9.52
N ARG A 31 16.17 -0.44 -8.24
CA ARG A 31 14.81 -0.78 -7.80
C ARG A 31 13.92 0.44 -7.58
N THR A 32 14.37 1.63 -7.99
CA THR A 32 13.61 2.89 -7.80
C THR A 32 12.27 2.87 -8.53
N PHE A 33 12.23 2.26 -9.71
CA PHE A 33 11.05 2.20 -10.58
C PHE A 33 10.35 0.83 -10.54
N GLU A 34 10.77 -0.05 -9.65
CA GLU A 34 10.16 -1.36 -9.49
C GLU A 34 8.92 -1.24 -8.61
N TRP A 35 7.74 -1.55 -9.16
CA TRP A 35 6.46 -1.46 -8.44
C TRP A 35 6.43 -2.31 -7.17
N LEU A 36 7.07 -3.48 -7.19
CA LEU A 36 7.17 -4.36 -6.03
C LEU A 36 8.04 -3.77 -4.91
N ASN A 37 8.80 -2.71 -5.19
CA ASN A 37 9.54 -1.96 -4.18
C ASN A 37 8.74 -0.77 -3.63
N HIS A 38 7.50 -0.52 -4.08
CA HIS A 38 6.68 0.61 -3.64
C HIS A 38 5.60 0.17 -2.64
N LEU A 39 5.67 0.69 -1.41
CA LEU A 39 4.71 0.39 -0.35
C LEU A 39 3.94 1.65 0.08
N LEU A 40 2.67 1.48 0.42
CA LEU A 40 1.86 2.57 0.95
C LEU A 40 2.22 2.83 2.42
N ALA A 41 2.78 3.99 2.71
CA ALA A 41 3.23 4.38 4.04
C ALA A 41 2.62 5.72 4.48
N CYS A 42 2.59 5.99 5.79
CA CYS A 42 2.34 7.35 6.27
C CYS A 42 3.66 8.14 6.27
N ALA A 43 3.55 9.47 6.14
CA ALA A 43 4.70 10.37 6.15
C ALA A 43 5.64 10.16 7.35
N TYR A 44 5.10 9.87 8.55
CA TYR A 44 5.92 9.64 9.73
C TYR A 44 6.73 8.33 9.66
N CYS A 45 6.10 7.23 9.23
CA CYS A 45 6.80 5.96 9.09
C CYS A 45 7.87 6.04 7.98
N ASN A 46 7.55 6.68 6.87
CA ASN A 46 8.45 6.86 5.73
C ASN A 46 9.62 7.80 6.09
N SER A 47 9.32 9.04 6.49
CA SER A 47 10.28 10.15 6.55
C SER A 47 10.93 10.36 7.92
N ASN A 48 10.37 9.81 9.00
CA ASN A 48 10.93 9.96 10.35
C ASN A 48 11.48 8.65 10.89
N GLN A 49 10.73 7.56 10.71
CA GLN A 49 11.15 6.25 11.20
C GLN A 49 12.07 5.57 10.19
N LYS A 50 11.56 5.00 9.11
CA LYS A 50 12.37 4.17 8.21
C LYS A 50 13.48 4.96 7.52
N ARG A 51 13.17 6.04 6.80
CA ARG A 51 14.16 6.79 5.99
C ARG A 51 14.99 5.82 5.13
N ASN A 52 16.31 5.86 5.30
CA ASN A 52 17.27 4.96 4.66
C ASN A 52 17.65 3.75 5.53
N ARG A 53 17.00 3.55 6.70
CA ARG A 53 17.23 2.39 7.57
C ARG A 53 16.67 1.14 6.90
N PHE A 54 17.55 0.20 6.63
CA PHE A 54 17.21 -1.10 6.03
C PHE A 54 18.12 -2.17 6.63
N PRO A 55 17.93 -2.56 7.90
CA PRO A 55 18.80 -3.53 8.57
C PRO A 55 18.88 -4.84 7.78
N ARG A 56 20.06 -5.45 7.78
CA ARG A 56 20.34 -6.75 7.15
C ARG A 56 20.92 -7.70 8.19
N SER A 57 20.63 -8.98 8.03
CA SER A 57 21.18 -10.06 8.83
C SER A 57 22.70 -10.12 8.66
N GLU A 58 23.43 -10.24 9.76
CA GLU A 58 24.88 -10.38 9.73
C GLU A 58 25.32 -11.75 9.18
N THR A 59 24.45 -12.76 9.28
CA THR A 59 24.77 -14.14 8.90
C THR A 59 24.73 -14.36 7.40
N ASP A 60 23.70 -13.84 6.72
CA ASP A 60 23.41 -14.13 5.31
C ASP A 60 23.13 -12.86 4.47
N GLY A 61 23.17 -11.68 5.08
CA GLY A 61 22.90 -10.42 4.41
C GLY A 61 21.42 -10.21 4.04
N SER A 62 20.51 -11.11 4.41
CA SER A 62 19.08 -11.00 4.09
C SER A 62 18.44 -9.76 4.75
N PRO A 63 17.40 -9.15 4.15
CA PRO A 63 16.73 -8.00 4.75
C PRO A 63 16.01 -8.38 6.05
N LEU A 64 16.17 -7.54 7.07
CA LEU A 64 15.50 -7.74 8.37
C LEU A 64 14.15 -7.00 8.47
N LEU A 65 13.85 -6.08 7.55
CA LEU A 65 12.51 -5.53 7.47
C LEU A 65 11.59 -6.52 6.77
N LEU A 66 10.37 -6.66 7.29
CA LEU A 66 9.32 -7.48 6.70
C LEU A 66 8.72 -6.74 5.50
N ASP A 67 8.62 -7.44 4.38
CA ASP A 67 7.82 -7.01 3.25
C ASP A 67 6.38 -7.52 3.43
N PRO A 68 5.41 -6.66 3.77
CA PRO A 68 4.04 -7.09 4.04
C PRO A 68 3.27 -7.53 2.79
N THR A 69 3.88 -7.42 1.60
CA THR A 69 3.32 -7.91 0.33
C THR A 69 3.74 -9.34 0.00
N LEU A 70 4.84 -9.81 0.60
CA LEU A 70 5.41 -11.14 0.36
C LEU A 70 5.35 -12.03 1.60
N GLN A 71 5.40 -11.44 2.80
CA GLN A 71 5.50 -12.16 4.07
C GLN A 71 4.25 -11.93 4.92
N GLU A 72 3.76 -12.98 5.58
CA GLU A 72 2.66 -12.86 6.54
C GLU A 72 3.20 -12.37 7.88
N PRO A 73 2.96 -11.11 8.30
CA PRO A 73 3.72 -10.60 9.42
C PRO A 73 3.23 -11.13 10.78
N LEU A 74 2.09 -11.85 10.85
CA LEU A 74 1.70 -12.62 12.03
C LEU A 74 2.66 -13.77 12.36
N GLU A 75 3.44 -14.26 11.38
CA GLU A 75 4.49 -15.26 11.60
C GLU A 75 5.71 -14.66 12.32
N HIS A 76 5.87 -13.34 12.25
CA HIS A 76 7.01 -12.61 12.77
C HIS A 76 6.69 -11.72 13.97
N LEU A 77 5.43 -11.32 14.13
CA LEU A 77 4.95 -10.37 15.13
C LEU A 77 3.73 -10.92 15.84
N ARG A 78 3.76 -10.89 17.17
CA ARG A 78 2.61 -11.20 18.01
C ARG A 78 2.10 -9.94 18.70
N LEU A 79 0.83 -9.60 18.47
CA LEU A 79 0.16 -8.53 19.22
C LEU A 79 -0.30 -9.05 20.59
N VAL A 80 0.17 -8.41 21.67
CA VAL A 80 -0.29 -8.67 23.04
C VAL A 80 -1.52 -7.79 23.29
N LEU A 81 -2.70 -8.34 23.00
CA LEU A 81 -3.96 -7.58 22.87
C LEU A 81 -4.33 -6.68 24.07
N PRO A 82 -4.27 -7.12 25.35
CA PRO A 82 -4.66 -6.26 26.47
C PRO A 82 -3.69 -5.09 26.70
N VAL A 83 -2.43 -5.24 26.28
CA VAL A 83 -1.37 -4.25 26.45
C VAL A 83 -1.24 -3.37 25.22
N GLY A 84 -1.59 -3.86 24.04
CA GLY A 84 -1.50 -3.14 22.77
C GLY A 84 -0.08 -3.09 22.19
N THR A 85 0.85 -3.91 22.68
CA THR A 85 2.26 -3.95 22.21
C THR A 85 2.54 -5.16 21.33
N TYR A 86 3.47 -5.03 20.41
CA TYR A 86 3.99 -6.16 19.63
C TYR A 86 5.17 -6.81 20.33
N LYS A 87 5.27 -8.14 20.20
CA LYS A 87 6.45 -8.93 20.51
C LYS A 87 6.99 -9.54 19.22
N GLY A 88 8.29 -9.39 18.96
CA GLY A 88 8.93 -10.10 17.86
C GLY A 88 9.01 -11.59 18.17
N LEU A 89 8.62 -12.40 17.18
CA LEU A 89 8.79 -13.85 17.18
C LEU A 89 10.06 -14.26 16.43
N THR A 90 10.57 -13.36 15.59
CA THR A 90 11.74 -13.56 14.73
C THR A 90 12.60 -12.29 14.74
N PRO A 91 13.89 -12.38 14.34
CA PRO A 91 14.75 -11.20 14.20
C PRO A 91 14.16 -10.12 13.29
N GLN A 92 13.43 -10.52 12.25
CA GLN A 92 12.76 -9.58 11.36
C GLN A 92 11.62 -8.83 12.07
N GLY A 93 10.87 -9.52 12.92
CA GLY A 93 9.84 -8.92 13.77
C GLY A 93 10.42 -7.88 14.72
N ASP A 94 11.51 -8.22 15.43
CA ASP A 94 12.18 -7.30 16.35
C ASP A 94 12.75 -6.08 15.62
N ALA A 95 13.37 -6.29 14.45
CA ALA A 95 13.87 -5.21 13.61
C ALA A 95 12.74 -4.27 13.16
N CYS A 96 11.57 -4.80 12.77
CA CYS A 96 10.41 -3.97 12.41
C CYS A 96 9.89 -3.16 13.60
N ILE A 97 9.76 -3.76 14.78
CA ILE A 97 9.33 -3.06 16.00
C ILE A 97 10.27 -1.90 16.30
N ALA A 98 11.58 -2.13 16.22
CA ALA A 98 12.61 -1.13 16.49
C ALA A 98 12.65 -0.03 15.43
N VAL A 99 12.63 -0.39 14.13
CA VAL A 99 12.72 0.59 13.04
C VAL A 99 11.48 1.47 12.98
N PHE A 100 10.27 0.91 13.07
CA PHE A 100 9.04 1.70 12.97
C PHE A 100 8.58 2.30 14.31
N GLY A 101 9.30 2.01 15.40
CA GLY A 101 8.99 2.47 16.75
C GLY A 101 7.62 1.99 17.22
N LEU A 102 7.21 0.77 16.85
CA LEU A 102 5.82 0.31 16.99
C LEU A 102 5.34 0.34 18.45
N ASN A 103 6.21 0.05 19.42
CA ASN A 103 5.84 0.06 20.84
C ASN A 103 6.18 1.38 21.56
N ASN A 104 7.02 2.21 20.97
CA ASN A 104 7.50 3.44 21.60
C ASN A 104 6.57 4.64 21.31
N ARG A 105 5.64 4.46 20.37
CA ARG A 105 4.67 5.47 19.98
C ARG A 105 3.36 5.21 20.72
N GLY A 106 3.15 5.93 21.83
CA GLY A 106 1.97 5.77 22.71
C GLY A 106 0.65 5.71 21.94
N ALA A 107 0.44 6.63 20.99
CA ALA A 107 -0.77 6.66 20.16
C ALA A 107 -1.06 5.33 19.42
N LEU A 108 -0.03 4.63 18.94
CA LEU A 108 -0.22 3.33 18.29
C LEU A 108 -0.62 2.24 19.28
N VAL A 109 -0.07 2.28 20.49
CA VAL A 109 -0.35 1.32 21.56
C VAL A 109 -1.78 1.52 22.06
N ASP A 110 -2.16 2.78 22.32
CA ASP A 110 -3.50 3.18 22.75
C ASP A 110 -4.55 2.85 21.69
N GLY A 111 -4.24 3.08 20.41
CA GLY A 111 -5.09 2.67 19.31
C GLY A 111 -5.35 1.16 19.30
N ARG A 112 -4.29 0.34 19.35
CA ARG A 112 -4.43 -1.13 19.41
C ARG A 112 -5.24 -1.60 20.62
N ARG A 113 -5.04 -0.99 21.80
CA ARG A 113 -5.84 -1.30 23.00
C ARG A 113 -7.32 -0.92 22.81
N THR A 114 -7.59 0.25 22.25
CA THR A 114 -8.95 0.73 21.97
C THR A 114 -9.65 -0.19 20.96
N ALA A 115 -8.95 -0.57 19.90
CA ALA A 115 -9.43 -1.52 18.91
C ALA A 115 -9.78 -2.88 19.54
N TYR A 116 -8.93 -3.39 20.43
CA TYR A 116 -9.18 -4.65 21.14
C TYR A 116 -10.45 -4.59 22.00
N VAL A 117 -10.58 -3.56 22.85
CA VAL A 117 -11.78 -3.38 23.70
C VAL A 117 -13.04 -3.25 22.85
N THR A 118 -12.95 -2.50 21.77
CA THR A 118 -14.07 -2.28 20.84
C THR A 118 -14.47 -3.55 20.10
N ALA A 119 -13.50 -4.35 19.66
CA ALA A 119 -13.75 -5.63 19.01
C ALA A 119 -14.46 -6.59 19.97
N LYS A 120 -14.06 -6.64 21.25
CA LYS A 120 -14.75 -7.44 22.28
C LYS A 120 -16.23 -7.08 22.37
N HIS A 121 -16.56 -5.80 22.53
CA HIS A 121 -17.96 -5.35 22.58
C HIS A 121 -18.71 -5.65 21.28
N SER A 122 -18.04 -5.54 20.13
CA SER A 122 -18.65 -5.83 18.83
C SER A 122 -19.03 -7.31 18.70
N VAL A 123 -18.19 -8.22 19.19
CA VAL A 123 -18.50 -9.67 19.22
C VAL A 123 -19.68 -9.96 20.15
N GLU A 124 -19.74 -9.33 21.32
CA GLU A 124 -20.87 -9.48 22.26
C GLU A 124 -22.19 -8.99 21.63
N LEU A 125 -22.19 -7.82 21.00
CA LEU A 125 -23.36 -7.26 20.33
C LEU A 125 -23.78 -8.09 19.12
N TRP A 126 -22.81 -8.58 18.33
CA TRP A 126 -23.05 -9.47 17.20
C TRP A 126 -23.75 -10.75 17.66
N ARG A 127 -23.26 -11.37 18.74
CA ARG A 127 -23.87 -12.57 19.33
C ARG A 127 -25.32 -12.30 19.74
N ILE A 128 -25.58 -11.22 20.49
CA ILE A 128 -26.92 -10.85 20.94
C ILE A 128 -27.88 -10.61 19.75
N ALA A 129 -27.39 -9.98 18.68
CA ALA A 129 -28.19 -9.75 17.47
C ALA A 129 -28.52 -11.07 16.77
N THR A 130 -27.54 -11.96 16.64
CA THR A 130 -27.67 -13.27 15.99
C THR A 130 -28.61 -14.19 16.77
N ASP A 131 -28.47 -14.26 18.09
CA ASP A 131 -29.33 -15.07 18.98
C ASP A 131 -30.82 -14.63 18.91
N ARG A 132 -31.09 -13.38 18.50
CA ARG A 132 -32.44 -12.83 18.29
C ARG A 132 -32.93 -12.93 16.84
N GLY A 133 -32.22 -13.65 15.97
CA GLY A 133 -32.55 -13.77 14.54
C GLY A 133 -32.33 -12.48 13.73
N ARG A 134 -31.69 -11.45 14.30
CA ARG A 134 -31.43 -10.16 13.63
C ARG A 134 -30.11 -10.19 12.87
N HIS A 135 -30.01 -11.09 11.89
CA HIS A 135 -28.78 -11.33 11.14
C HIS A 135 -28.28 -10.09 10.37
N ASP A 136 -29.17 -9.25 9.84
CA ASP A 136 -28.80 -7.99 9.18
C ASP A 136 -28.04 -7.06 10.13
N LYS A 137 -28.52 -6.94 11.38
CA LYS A 137 -27.86 -6.14 12.40
C LYS A 137 -26.52 -6.76 12.80
N GLY A 138 -26.45 -8.09 12.86
CA GLY A 138 -25.20 -8.82 13.06
C GLY A 138 -24.17 -8.49 11.97
N ALA A 139 -24.57 -8.53 10.71
CA ALA A 139 -23.71 -8.21 9.57
C ALA A 139 -23.23 -6.74 9.61
N GLU A 140 -24.11 -5.81 9.99
CA GLU A 140 -23.76 -4.39 10.20
C GLU A 140 -22.68 -4.22 11.28
N ILE A 141 -22.83 -4.90 12.43
CA ILE A 141 -21.86 -4.84 13.54
C ILE A 141 -20.49 -5.37 13.10
N VAL A 142 -20.46 -6.51 12.41
CA VAL A 142 -19.21 -7.10 11.91
C VAL A 142 -18.54 -6.16 10.91
N ARG A 143 -19.31 -5.58 9.98
CA ARG A 143 -18.77 -4.64 8.99
C ARG A 143 -18.21 -3.38 9.64
N ALA A 144 -18.91 -2.83 10.63
CA ALA A 144 -18.45 -1.67 11.38
C ALA A 144 -17.18 -1.97 12.19
N ALA A 145 -17.08 -3.16 12.78
CA ALA A 145 -15.89 -3.59 13.51
C ALA A 145 -14.68 -3.82 12.58
N TRP A 146 -14.91 -4.44 11.41
CA TRP A 146 -13.86 -4.72 10.43
C TRP A 146 -13.25 -3.46 9.82
N ASN A 147 -14.11 -2.48 9.50
CA ASN A 147 -13.71 -1.23 8.86
C ASN A 147 -13.17 -0.18 9.85
N ARG A 148 -13.09 -0.50 11.14
CA ARG A 148 -12.68 0.48 12.14
C ARG A 148 -11.15 0.67 12.11
N PRO A 149 -10.64 1.90 12.03
CA PRO A 149 -9.23 2.13 12.28
C PRO A 149 -8.86 1.83 13.73
N SER A 150 -7.63 1.39 13.94
CA SER A 150 -7.12 1.12 15.29
C SER A 150 -7.05 2.41 16.13
N GLY A 151 -6.80 3.55 15.51
CA GLY A 151 -6.88 4.85 16.15
C GLY A 151 -8.34 5.27 16.34
N ALA A 152 -8.70 5.57 17.59
CA ALA A 152 -9.79 6.50 17.82
C ALA A 152 -9.47 7.77 17.04
N ASP A 153 -10.44 8.31 16.31
CA ASP A 153 -10.39 9.65 15.75
C ASP A 153 -10.27 10.64 16.92
N GLY A 154 -9.05 10.82 17.42
CA GLY A 154 -8.67 11.98 18.19
C GLY A 154 -8.76 13.15 17.22
N ALA A 155 -9.85 13.90 17.31
CA ALA A 155 -10.00 15.19 16.68
C ALA A 155 -8.67 15.95 16.78
N SER A 156 -7.99 16.12 15.64
CA SER A 156 -7.01 17.19 15.52
C SER A 156 -7.83 18.48 15.48
N PRO A 157 -7.70 19.40 16.45
CA PRO A 157 -8.33 20.70 16.31
C PRO A 157 -7.58 21.46 15.22
N GLY A 158 -8.28 21.74 14.11
CA GLY A 158 -7.86 22.75 13.14
C GLY A 158 -7.00 22.26 11.99
N VAL A 159 -7.62 21.57 11.03
CA VAL A 159 -7.31 21.83 9.61
C VAL A 159 -8.65 21.93 8.91
N GLY A 160 -9.00 23.15 8.49
CA GLY A 160 -10.26 23.44 7.81
C GLY A 160 -10.42 22.57 6.58
N CYS A 161 -11.53 21.82 6.54
CA CYS A 161 -12.04 21.22 5.32
C CYS A 161 -12.61 22.34 4.47
N ASP A 162 -11.80 22.89 3.58
CA ASP A 162 -12.22 23.89 2.61
C ASP A 162 -11.59 23.61 1.25
N GLN A 163 -11.74 22.38 0.76
CA GLN A 163 -11.60 22.03 -0.66
C GLN A 163 -12.60 20.93 -1.03
N ALA A 164 -13.87 21.24 -0.86
CA ALA A 164 -14.90 20.62 -1.69
C ALA A 164 -15.00 21.43 -3.01
N GLU A 165 -15.03 20.69 -4.11
CA GLU A 165 -15.53 21.11 -5.43
C GLU A 165 -14.66 22.07 -6.26
N ARG A 166 -13.85 21.49 -7.15
CA ARG A 166 -13.64 22.00 -8.52
C ARG A 166 -13.07 20.88 -9.41
N ARG A 167 -13.93 19.94 -9.82
CA ARG A 167 -13.72 19.16 -11.04
C ARG A 167 -14.39 19.93 -12.18
N PRO A 168 -13.67 20.35 -13.24
CA PRO A 168 -14.34 20.86 -14.43
C PRO A 168 -14.95 19.68 -15.21
N PRO A 169 -16.14 19.85 -15.82
CA PRO A 169 -16.72 18.81 -16.66
C PRO A 169 -15.93 18.68 -17.98
N LEU A 170 -15.80 17.43 -18.44
CA LEU A 170 -15.26 17.05 -19.74
C LEU A 170 -16.20 17.49 -20.86
N SER A 171 -16.09 18.73 -21.32
CA SER A 171 -16.59 19.15 -22.64
C SER A 171 -16.02 20.53 -23.00
N ALA A 172 -15.60 20.66 -24.26
CA ALA A 172 -15.00 21.84 -24.91
C ALA A 172 -13.47 21.90 -24.90
N VAL A 173 -12.84 20.97 -25.63
CA VAL A 173 -11.60 21.28 -26.33
C VAL A 173 -12.02 21.64 -27.76
N THR A 174 -12.23 22.92 -28.02
CA THR A 174 -12.30 23.44 -29.39
C THR A 174 -10.88 23.69 -29.86
N ASN A 175 -10.51 23.02 -30.96
CA ASN A 175 -9.33 23.33 -31.77
C ASN A 175 -9.36 24.80 -32.16
N GLU A 176 -8.39 25.61 -31.70
CA GLU A 176 -7.77 26.70 -32.45
C GLU A 176 -6.34 26.91 -31.90
N ASP A 177 -5.47 27.45 -32.74
CA ASP A 177 -4.04 27.78 -32.54
C ASP A 177 -3.00 26.67 -32.82
N GLN A 178 -2.88 26.32 -34.10
CA GLN A 178 -1.56 26.01 -34.70
C GLN A 178 -0.89 27.31 -35.17
N PRO A 179 0.39 27.58 -34.85
CA PRO A 179 1.16 28.61 -35.53
C PRO A 179 1.71 28.10 -36.88
N SER A 180 1.78 29.04 -37.81
CA SER A 180 1.94 28.87 -39.25
C SER A 180 3.31 28.34 -39.71
N ALA A 181 3.27 27.69 -40.89
CA ALA A 181 4.37 27.02 -41.56
C ALA A 181 5.44 27.96 -42.15
N GLU A 182 6.72 27.54 -42.04
CA GLU A 182 7.81 27.96 -42.92
C GLU A 182 8.11 26.87 -43.96
N LYS A 183 8.26 27.31 -45.22
CA LYS A 183 8.41 26.50 -46.43
C LYS A 183 9.86 26.03 -46.60
N THR A 184 10.07 24.76 -46.97
CA THR A 184 11.21 24.36 -47.82
C THR A 184 10.81 23.17 -48.70
N THR A 185 11.40 23.11 -49.88
CA THR A 185 10.91 22.61 -51.17
C THR A 185 11.30 21.16 -51.54
N ALA A 186 10.44 20.52 -52.35
CA ALA A 186 10.64 19.44 -53.37
C ALA A 186 11.31 18.12 -52.93
N GLY A 187 10.84 16.88 -53.17
CA GLY A 187 9.87 16.17 -54.03
C GLY A 187 10.44 14.73 -54.24
N PRO A 188 9.84 13.76 -54.98
CA PRO A 188 8.43 13.40 -55.16
C PRO A 188 8.09 11.90 -54.83
N SER A 189 6.82 11.68 -54.50
CA SER A 189 5.87 10.61 -54.91
C SER A 189 6.23 9.11 -54.90
N ALA A 190 5.47 8.30 -54.14
CA ALA A 190 4.90 7.02 -54.62
C ALA A 190 3.77 6.49 -53.71
N ALA A 191 2.56 6.47 -54.29
CA ALA A 191 1.50 5.45 -54.26
C ALA A 191 0.93 4.83 -52.95
N LEU A 192 -0.40 4.92 -52.89
CA LEU A 192 -1.38 4.14 -52.13
C LEU A 192 -1.10 2.63 -52.03
N LEU A 193 -1.54 2.02 -50.93
CA LEU A 193 -2.43 0.83 -50.95
C LEU A 193 -3.03 0.57 -49.56
N SER A 194 -4.35 0.74 -49.45
CA SER A 194 -5.18 0.20 -48.36
C SER A 194 -5.14 -1.32 -48.37
N ARG A 195 -5.06 -1.94 -47.19
CA ARG A 195 -5.55 -3.32 -47.02
C ARG A 195 -5.95 -3.61 -45.58
N THR A 196 -7.24 -3.91 -45.46
CA THR A 196 -7.93 -4.58 -44.36
C THR A 196 -7.24 -5.90 -43.97
N GLY A 197 -7.18 -6.21 -42.68
CA GLY A 197 -6.75 -7.53 -42.21
C GLY A 197 -6.73 -7.66 -40.69
N THR A 198 -7.81 -8.17 -40.12
CA THR A 198 -7.90 -8.75 -38.78
C THR A 198 -6.87 -9.86 -38.59
N ALA A 199 -6.11 -9.87 -37.49
CA ALA A 199 -5.33 -11.04 -37.08
C ALA A 199 -5.36 -11.22 -35.56
N ALA A 200 -5.89 -12.37 -35.16
CA ALA A 200 -5.98 -12.87 -33.81
C ALA A 200 -4.60 -13.25 -33.23
N TRP A 201 -4.47 -13.10 -31.92
CA TRP A 201 -3.28 -13.46 -31.15
C TRP A 201 -3.25 -14.97 -30.85
N PRO A 202 -2.14 -15.70 -31.12
CA PRO A 202 -1.98 -17.06 -30.61
C PRO A 202 -1.31 -17.06 -29.22
N ARG A 203 -1.86 -17.89 -28.33
CA ARG A 203 -1.33 -18.24 -27.01
C ARG A 203 0.03 -18.94 -27.13
N ALA A 204 1.02 -18.49 -26.37
CA ALA A 204 2.29 -19.20 -26.20
C ALA A 204 2.17 -20.27 -25.10
N THR A 205 2.34 -21.53 -25.49
CA THR A 205 2.54 -22.67 -24.58
C THR A 205 4.01 -22.87 -24.25
N SER A 206 4.26 -23.33 -23.03
CA SER A 206 5.56 -23.69 -22.44
C SER A 206 6.35 -24.72 -23.26
N ARG A 207 7.69 -24.61 -23.22
CA ARG A 207 8.64 -25.73 -23.25
C ARG A 207 10.04 -25.29 -22.78
N HIS A 208 10.71 -26.23 -22.12
CA HIS A 208 11.96 -26.14 -21.38
C HIS A 208 13.24 -26.12 -22.24
N SER A 209 14.23 -25.35 -21.74
CA SER A 209 15.70 -25.61 -21.68
C SER A 209 16.54 -25.64 -22.98
N PRO A 210 17.90 -25.71 -22.90
CA PRO A 210 18.81 -24.61 -22.55
C PRO A 210 20.02 -24.52 -23.52
N TRP A 211 20.56 -23.34 -23.84
CA TRP A 211 21.82 -23.26 -24.61
C TRP A 211 22.69 -22.07 -24.20
N PHE A 212 23.87 -22.39 -23.63
CA PHE A 212 25.08 -21.56 -23.68
C PHE A 212 25.73 -21.70 -25.07
N PRO A 213 26.52 -20.71 -25.50
CA PRO A 213 27.91 -21.02 -25.89
C PRO A 213 28.94 -19.92 -25.48
N PRO A 214 30.25 -20.18 -25.66
CA PRO A 214 31.34 -19.50 -24.96
C PRO A 214 32.06 -18.43 -25.80
N LEU A 215 32.66 -17.43 -25.13
CA LEU A 215 34.10 -17.16 -24.98
C LEU A 215 34.29 -15.94 -24.08
#